data_AF-A0A2M8ZBN5-F1
#
_entry.id   AF-A0A2M8ZBN5-F1
#
_cell.length_a   1.000
_cell.length_b   1.000
_cell.length_c   1.000
_cell.angle_alpha   90.00
_cell.angle_beta   90.00
_cell.angle_gamma   90.00
#
_symmetry.space_group_name_H-M   'P 1'
#
loop_
_entity.id
_entity.type
_entity.pdbx_description
1 polymer ?
#
loop_
_entity_poly.entity_id
_entity_poly.type
_entity_poly.pdbx_seq_one_letter_code
_entity_poly.pdbx_strand_id
1 'polypeptide(L)'
;MKLQEKALEELKEEVLGSIEGKSDDEKREMLRRRFNLDWDIPSCCDRRPCKMWYAQVFTYCSTIELERELNFFLFLINLFGQIFGFCFNQESTVFLGCTCPCGNKQIILYYTIVFRD
;
A
#
# COMPACT_ATOMS: atom_id res chain seq x y z
N MET A 1 7.83 -1.45 -2.98
CA MET A 1 7.35 -2.84 -3.04
C MET A 1 7.70 -3.37 -4.41
N LYS A 2 8.64 -4.31 -4.55
CA LYS A 2 9.00 -4.83 -5.87
C LYS A 2 8.14 -6.05 -6.21
N LEU A 3 7.31 -5.91 -7.25
CA LEU A 3 6.51 -7.02 -7.75
C LEU A 3 7.38 -7.91 -8.64
N GLN A 4 7.51 -9.20 -8.29
CA GLN A 4 8.12 -10.18 -9.18
C GLN A 4 7.22 -10.42 -10.41
N GLU A 5 7.78 -11.02 -11.48
CA GLU A 5 7.22 -11.18 -12.84
C GLU A 5 5.84 -11.86 -13.00
N LYS A 6 5.08 -12.04 -11.92
CA LYS A 6 3.69 -12.51 -11.99
C LYS A 6 2.79 -11.47 -12.68
N ALA A 7 1.75 -11.96 -13.35
CA ALA A 7 0.70 -11.08 -13.88
C ALA A 7 0.01 -10.38 -12.70
N LEU A 8 -0.27 -9.08 -12.86
CA LEU A 8 -0.89 -8.26 -11.81
C LEU A 8 -2.19 -8.86 -11.29
N GLU A 9 -3.00 -9.42 -12.19
CA GLU A 9 -4.30 -10.02 -11.84
C GLU A 9 -4.14 -11.32 -11.05
N GLU A 10 -3.20 -12.20 -11.41
CA GLU A 10 -2.90 -13.42 -10.63
C GLU A 10 -2.50 -13.07 -9.21
N LEU A 11 -1.70 -12.00 -9.03
CA LEU A 11 -1.29 -11.55 -7.71
C LEU A 11 -2.47 -11.00 -6.89
N LYS A 12 -3.39 -10.26 -7.52
CA LYS A 12 -4.62 -9.79 -6.85
C LYS A 12 -5.48 -10.97 -6.40
N GLU A 13 -5.71 -11.95 -7.27
CA GLU A 13 -6.46 -13.16 -6.95
C GLU A 13 -5.80 -13.96 -5.82
N GLU A 14 -4.48 -14.12 -5.88
CA GLU A 14 -3.71 -14.78 -4.82
C GLU A 14 -3.83 -14.03 -3.47
N VAL A 15 -3.89 -12.70 -3.49
CA VAL A 15 -4.15 -11.92 -2.28
C VAL A 15 -5.55 -12.19 -1.75
N LEU A 16 -6.57 -12.07 -2.60
CA LEU A 16 -7.98 -12.28 -2.22
C LEU A 16 -8.22 -13.69 -1.67
N GLY A 17 -7.73 -14.73 -2.35
CA GLY A 17 -7.83 -16.11 -1.85
C GLY A 17 -7.06 -16.32 -0.54
N SER A 18 -5.94 -15.64 -0.33
CA SER A 18 -5.16 -15.78 0.90
C SER A 18 -5.81 -15.15 2.14
N ILE A 19 -6.76 -14.24 1.97
CA ILE A 19 -7.47 -13.55 3.06
C ILE A 19 -8.90 -14.05 3.29
N GLU A 20 -9.41 -14.91 2.42
CA GLU A 20 -10.76 -15.47 2.51
C GLU A 20 -10.91 -16.32 3.79
N GLY A 21 -12.03 -16.14 4.49
CA GLY A 21 -12.32 -16.85 5.74
C GLY A 21 -11.50 -16.44 6.97
N LYS A 22 -10.60 -15.45 6.86
CA LYS A 22 -9.77 -14.97 7.97
C LYS A 22 -10.42 -13.82 8.74
N SER A 23 -10.06 -13.68 10.01
CA SER A 23 -10.39 -12.50 10.81
C SER A 23 -9.61 -11.27 10.33
N ASP A 24 -10.10 -10.07 10.64
CA ASP A 24 -9.46 -8.84 10.15
C ASP A 24 -8.03 -8.66 10.71
N ASP A 25 -7.79 -9.07 11.96
CA ASP A 25 -6.45 -9.06 12.56
C ASP A 25 -5.48 -10.01 11.82
N GLU A 26 -5.94 -11.21 11.44
CA GLU A 26 -5.14 -12.15 10.64
C GLU A 26 -4.86 -11.61 9.24
N LYS A 27 -5.86 -10.98 8.60
CA LYS A 27 -5.66 -10.31 7.30
C LYS A 27 -4.61 -9.22 7.41
N ARG A 28 -4.65 -8.41 8.48
CA ARG A 28 -3.71 -7.31 8.71
C ARG A 28 -2.29 -7.83 8.84
N GLU A 29 -2.08 -8.80 9.70
CA GLU A 29 -0.74 -9.36 9.96
C GLU A 29 -0.16 -10.04 8.72
N MET A 30 -0.99 -10.77 7.97
CA MET A 30 -0.55 -11.39 6.71
C MET A 30 -0.14 -10.37 5.67
N LEU A 31 -0.95 -9.35 5.43
CA LEU A 31 -0.68 -8.35 4.41
C LEU A 31 0.53 -7.49 4.81
N ARG A 32 0.68 -7.17 6.12
CA ARG A 32 1.86 -6.51 6.68
C ARG A 32 3.12 -7.31 6.36
N ARG A 33 3.16 -8.61 6.69
CA ARG A 33 4.33 -9.47 6.45
C ARG A 33 4.63 -9.65 4.96
N ARG A 34 3.59 -9.86 4.14
CA ARG A 34 3.75 -10.21 2.72
C ARG A 34 4.19 -9.02 1.86
N PHE A 35 3.69 -7.82 2.16
CA PHE A 35 3.95 -6.63 1.36
C PHE A 35 4.83 -5.59 2.07
N ASN A 36 5.31 -5.91 3.27
CA ASN A 36 6.07 -5.01 4.14
C ASN A 36 5.33 -3.67 4.34
N LEU A 37 4.01 -3.77 4.51
CA LEU A 37 3.12 -2.63 4.74
C LEU A 37 2.98 -2.43 6.24
N ASP A 38 3.86 -1.61 6.82
CA ASP A 38 3.78 -1.30 8.24
C ASP A 38 2.72 -0.22 8.49
N TRP A 39 1.47 -0.66 8.54
CA TRP A 39 0.31 0.18 8.83
C TRP A 39 -0.14 -0.05 10.26
N ASP A 40 0.82 0.00 11.20
CA ASP A 40 0.56 -0.01 12.65
C ASP A 40 -0.22 1.25 13.05
N ILE A 41 -1.48 1.21 12.67
CA ILE A 41 -2.52 2.14 13.04
C ILE A 41 -2.97 1.70 14.43
N PRO A 42 -2.74 2.51 15.47
CA PRO A 42 -3.23 2.20 16.80
C PRO A 42 -4.75 2.02 16.75
N SER A 43 -5.22 0.79 16.89
CA SER A 43 -6.65 0.45 17.06
C SER A 43 -7.09 0.59 18.51
N CYS A 44 -6.14 0.73 19.44
CA CYS A 44 -6.35 0.71 20.87
C CYS A 44 -6.73 2.10 21.41
N CYS A 45 -7.93 2.13 22.00
CA CYS A 45 -8.54 3.19 22.81
C CYS A 45 -9.12 4.37 22.01
N ASP A 46 -10.10 5.07 22.61
CA ASP A 46 -10.91 6.20 22.10
C ASP A 46 -10.12 7.46 21.66
N ARG A 47 -8.85 7.29 21.29
CA ARG A 47 -7.94 8.28 20.73
C ARG A 47 -7.47 7.84 19.35
N ARG A 48 -8.38 7.44 18.47
CA ARG A 48 -8.05 7.36 17.04
C ARG A 48 -7.54 8.75 16.64
N PRO A 49 -6.29 8.90 16.18
CA PRO A 49 -5.84 10.19 15.68
C PRO A 49 -6.74 10.60 14.52
N CYS A 50 -7.22 11.84 14.51
CA CYS A 50 -8.11 12.34 13.45
C CYS A 50 -7.48 12.23 12.05
N LYS A 51 -6.15 12.10 11.97
CA LYS A 51 -5.37 12.02 10.74
C LYS A 51 -4.03 11.33 11.02
N MET A 52 -3.70 10.30 10.25
CA MET A 52 -2.36 9.69 10.22
C MET A 52 -1.67 9.96 8.89
N TRP A 53 -0.35 10.12 8.88
CA TRP A 53 0.42 10.30 7.65
C TRP A 53 1.06 8.98 7.23
N TYR A 54 1.05 8.73 5.93
CA TYR A 54 1.68 7.56 5.32
C TYR A 54 2.43 7.98 4.06
N ALA A 55 3.63 7.45 3.87
CA ALA A 55 4.42 7.70 2.67
C ALA A 55 4.82 6.37 2.05
N GLN A 56 4.49 6.17 0.77
CA GLN A 56 4.94 5.03 0.00
C GLN A 56 5.99 5.47 -1.01
N VAL A 57 7.16 4.83 -0.94
CA VAL A 57 8.26 5.03 -1.90
C VAL A 57 8.21 3.92 -2.95
N PHE A 58 8.17 4.32 -4.22
CA PHE A 58 8.31 3.43 -5.37
C PHE A 58 9.66 3.69 -6.02
N THR A 59 10.39 2.62 -6.34
CA THR A 59 11.68 2.69 -7.03
C THR A 59 11.57 1.86 -8.29
N TYR A 60 11.77 2.46 -9.45
CA TYR A 60 11.46 1.84 -10.74
C TYR A 60 12.49 2.19 -11.82
N CYS A 61 12.63 1.30 -12.81
CA CYS A 61 13.50 1.46 -13.97
C CYS A 61 12.73 1.87 -15.23
N SER A 62 11.44 1.53 -15.32
CA SER A 62 10.59 1.81 -16.48
C SER A 62 9.20 2.32 -16.08
N THR A 63 8.51 3.02 -16.99
CA THR A 63 7.13 3.48 -16.76
C THR A 63 6.17 2.30 -16.57
N ILE A 64 6.38 1.19 -17.28
CA ILE A 64 5.58 -0.04 -17.18
C ILE A 64 5.70 -0.65 -15.77
N GLU A 65 6.93 -0.73 -15.25
CA GLU A 65 7.18 -1.20 -13.88
C GLU A 65 6.47 -0.32 -12.85
N LEU A 66 6.59 1.00 -12.99
CA LEU A 66 5.92 1.96 -12.12
C LEU A 66 4.40 1.79 -12.16
N GLU A 67 3.81 1.74 -13.35
CA GLU A 67 2.37 1.58 -13.53
C GLU A 67 1.86 0.30 -12.84
N ARG A 68 2.60 -0.81 -12.99
CA ARG A 68 2.26 -2.08 -12.34
C ARG A 68 2.33 -1.97 -10.81
N GLU A 69 3.39 -1.38 -10.27
CA GLU A 69 3.52 -1.19 -8.82
C GLU A 69 2.43 -0.26 -8.26
N LEU A 70 2.10 0.82 -8.97
CA LEU A 70 1.04 1.75 -8.59
C LEU A 70 -0.32 1.06 -8.60
N ASN A 71 -0.67 0.36 -9.69
CA ASN A 71 -1.96 -0.32 -9.81
C ASN A 71 -2.16 -1.37 -8.70
N PHE A 72 -1.11 -2.10 -8.33
CA PHE A 72 -1.19 -3.04 -7.22
C PHE A 72 -1.29 -2.35 -5.87
N PHE A 73 -0.52 -1.29 -5.64
CA PHE A 73 -0.62 -0.51 -4.41
C PHE A 73 -2.02 0.10 -4.23
N LEU A 74 -2.60 0.65 -5.30
CA LEU A 74 -3.97 1.17 -5.31
C LEU A 74 -5.00 0.07 -5.00
N PHE A 75 -4.80 -1.14 -5.51
CA PHE A 75 -5.60 -2.30 -5.13
C PHE A 75 -5.49 -2.60 -3.63
N LEU A 76 -4.28 -2.64 -3.06
CA LEU A 76 -4.07 -2.90 -1.64
C LEU A 76 -4.75 -1.84 -0.77
N ILE A 77 -4.51 -0.54 -0.99
CA ILE A 77 -5.12 0.50 -0.14
C ILE A 77 -6.66 0.49 -0.21
N ASN A 78 -7.26 0.14 -1.35
CA ASN A 78 -8.71 -0.02 -1.48
C ASN A 78 -9.23 -1.23 -0.72
N LEU A 79 -8.59 -2.39 -0.90
CA LEU A 79 -8.94 -3.63 -0.20
C LEU A 79 -8.88 -3.42 1.32
N PHE A 80 -7.80 -2.83 1.79
CA PHE A 80 -7.64 -2.55 3.20
C PHE A 80 -8.64 -1.49 3.70
N GLY A 81 -8.97 -0.47 2.91
CA GLY A 81 -10.00 0.51 3.28
C GLY A 81 -11.37 -0.14 3.49
N GLN A 82 -11.68 -1.20 2.72
CA GLN A 82 -12.87 -2.02 2.92
C GLN A 82 -12.79 -2.90 4.18
N ILE A 83 -11.65 -3.56 4.42
CA ILE A 83 -11.48 -4.48 5.56
C ILE A 83 -11.46 -3.73 6.90
N PHE A 84 -10.77 -2.59 6.97
CA PHE A 84 -10.43 -1.93 8.23
C PHE A 84 -11.15 -0.59 8.45
N GLY A 85 -11.98 -0.16 7.50
CA GLY A 85 -12.80 1.04 7.65
C GLY A 85 -12.00 2.35 7.65
N PHE A 86 -10.89 2.42 6.90
CA PHE A 86 -10.16 3.67 6.70
C PHE A 86 -10.18 4.14 5.24
N CYS A 87 -9.91 5.42 5.04
CA CYS A 87 -9.77 6.05 3.74
C CYS A 87 -8.35 6.61 3.60
N PHE A 88 -7.71 6.31 2.48
CA PHE A 88 -6.46 6.95 2.06
C PHE A 88 -6.79 8.19 1.21
N ASN A 89 -6.40 9.37 1.69
CA ASN A 89 -6.50 10.62 0.97
C ASN A 89 -5.11 10.99 0.45
N GLN A 90 -4.93 11.07 -0.86
CA GLN A 90 -3.66 11.52 -1.43
C GLN A 90 -3.46 13.00 -1.13
N GLU A 91 -2.31 13.34 -0.54
CA GLU A 91 -1.98 14.71 -0.15
C GLU A 91 -0.97 15.32 -1.13
N SER A 92 0.06 14.54 -1.50
CA SER A 92 1.13 15.03 -2.37
C SER A 92 1.83 13.90 -3.10
N THR A 93 2.52 14.27 -4.17
CA THR A 93 3.32 13.38 -5.00
C THR A 93 4.65 14.06 -5.28
N VAL A 94 5.74 13.42 -4.89
CA VAL A 94 7.09 13.93 -5.12
C VAL A 94 7.80 12.98 -6.08
N PHE A 95 8.19 13.51 -7.25
CA PHE A 95 9.05 12.80 -8.18
C PHE A 95 10.51 13.14 -7.87
N LEU A 96 11.27 12.13 -7.47
CA LEU A 96 12.71 12.21 -7.32
C LEU A 96 13.28 11.54 -8.57
N GLY A 97 13.96 12.33 -9.42
CA GLY A 97 14.48 11.89 -10.71
C GLY A 97 15.44 10.69 -10.65
N CYS A 98 16.54 10.72 -11.40
CA CYS A 98 17.51 9.65 -11.27
C CYS A 98 18.19 9.75 -9.90
N THR A 99 17.96 8.78 -9.00
CA THR A 99 18.45 8.81 -7.61
C THR A 99 19.64 7.88 -7.38
N CYS A 100 19.98 7.01 -8.34
CA CYS A 100 21.05 6.02 -8.27
C CYS A 100 21.92 6.04 -9.55
N PRO A 101 23.24 5.75 -9.47
CA PRO A 101 24.10 5.58 -10.65
C PRO A 101 23.61 4.49 -11.63
N CYS A 102 22.73 3.61 -11.15
CA CYS A 102 22.11 2.53 -11.89
C CYS A 102 20.91 2.94 -12.78
N GLY A 103 20.48 4.20 -12.77
CA GLY A 103 19.37 4.67 -13.62
C GLY A 103 17.98 4.61 -12.98
N ASN A 104 17.86 4.15 -11.73
CA ASN A 104 16.59 4.03 -11.04
C ASN A 104 15.98 5.40 -10.72
N LYS A 105 14.67 5.50 -10.91
CA LYS A 105 13.84 6.65 -10.56
C LYS A 105 13.04 6.36 -9.29
N GLN A 106 12.66 7.41 -8.58
CA GLN A 106 11.83 7.27 -7.38
C GLN A 106 10.62 8.20 -7.43
N ILE A 107 9.49 7.71 -6.94
CA ILE A 107 8.32 8.54 -6.67
C ILE A 107 7.83 8.25 -5.26
N ILE A 108 7.51 9.31 -4.53
CA ILE A 108 6.98 9.23 -3.18
C ILE A 108 5.54 9.71 -3.23
N LEU A 109 4.62 8.87 -2.78
CA LEU A 109 3.23 9.23 -2.60
C LEU A 109 2.96 9.45 -1.13
N TYR A 110 2.51 10.66 -0.79
CA TYR A 110 2.09 11.02 0.55
C TYR A 110 0.57 10.90 0.64
N TYR A 111 0.13 10.13 1.61
CA TYR A 111 -1.27 9.93 1.94
C TYR A 111 -1.53 10.34 3.37
N THR A 112 -2.79 10.68 3.63
CA THR A 112 -3.32 10.65 4.97
C THR A 112 -4.40 9.60 5.11
N ILE A 113 -4.40 8.95 6.26
CA ILE A 113 -5.34 7.90 6.62
C ILE A 113 -6.31 8.50 7.62
N VAL A 114 -7.60 8.42 7.29
CA VAL A 114 -8.71 8.83 8.15
C VAL A 114 -9.63 7.64 8.39
N PHE A 115 -10.20 7.53 9.59
CA PHE A 115 -11.15 6.47 9.93
C PHE A 115 -12.55 6.89 9.51
N ARG A 116 -13.33 5.95 9.00
CA ARG A 116 -14.78 6.14 8.90
C ARG A 116 -15.34 6.09 10.32
N ASP A 117 -16.21 7.06 10.62
CA ASP A 117 -17.03 7.07 11.83
C ASP A 117 -18.01 5.88 11.83
#